data_AF-A0A9N9B7X1-F1
#
_entry.id   AF-A0A9N9B7X1-F1
#
_cell.length_a   1.000
_cell.length_b   1.000
_cell.length_c   1.000
_cell.angle_alpha   90.00
_cell.angle_beta   90.00
_cell.angle_gamma   90.00
#
_symmetry.space_group_name_H-M   'P 1'
#
loop_
_entity.id
_entity.type
_entity.pdbx_description
1 polymer ?
#
loop_
_entity_poly.entity_id
_entity_poly.type
_entity_poly.pdbx_seq_one_letter_code
_entity_poly.pdbx_strand_id
1 'polypeptide(L)'
;MNWDCPESLNLPLFISTLKNLHQTGSLPTTFISNEVQNIYKDVKGNGLDQLVKRLSLRINKVLNASTGGDNKNNEWYFVLVDGFLLYYDPEVVEELDIKLFVKADRETLKKRREERDEYFTVEDYFDKIVWPNYVEFHKHLSIKGQSSGLIDGVKSGWKVIEDLVVLDTNKEDDFGENLEKAVEIVIKFIEKKFA
;
A
#
# COMPACT_ATOMS: atom_id res chain seq x y z
N MET A 1 -22.69 8.37 8.97
CA MET A 1 -22.07 8.67 7.66
C MET A 1 -20.98 7.63 7.44
N ASN A 2 -20.94 6.98 6.29
CA ASN A 2 -19.96 5.93 5.99
C ASN A 2 -18.80 6.54 5.21
N TRP A 3 -17.62 6.59 5.83
CA TRP A 3 -16.40 7.11 5.18
C TRP A 3 -15.51 6.00 4.63
N ASP A 4 -15.81 4.74 4.95
CA ASP A 4 -15.00 3.57 4.63
C ASP A 4 -15.60 2.79 3.43
N CYS A 5 -16.06 3.48 2.38
CA CYS A 5 -16.66 2.86 1.19
C CYS A 5 -16.23 3.55 -0.12
N PRO A 6 -16.35 2.89 -1.29
CA PRO A 6 -15.96 3.47 -2.57
C PRO A 6 -16.65 4.81 -2.86
N GLU A 7 -17.91 4.97 -2.45
CA GLU A 7 -18.69 6.19 -2.68
C GLU A 7 -18.17 7.40 -1.88
N SER A 8 -17.34 7.19 -0.86
CA SER A 8 -16.66 8.26 -0.13
C SER A 8 -15.41 8.78 -0.87
N LEU A 9 -14.99 8.11 -1.94
CA LEU A 9 -13.77 8.39 -2.69
C LEU A 9 -14.07 8.94 -4.09
N ASN A 10 -13.27 9.91 -4.53
CA ASN A 10 -13.30 10.37 -5.93
C ASN A 10 -12.33 9.53 -6.77
N LEU A 11 -12.69 8.27 -7.03
CA LEU A 11 -11.88 7.33 -7.82
C LEU A 11 -11.55 7.85 -9.23
N PRO A 12 -12.46 8.49 -9.99
CA PRO A 12 -12.12 9.04 -11.31
C PRO A 12 -11.02 10.10 -11.26
N LEU A 13 -11.06 11.00 -10.28
CA LEU A 13 -10.00 11.99 -10.07
C LEU A 13 -8.68 11.31 -9.67
N PHE A 14 -8.74 10.30 -8.82
CA PHE A 14 -7.57 9.55 -8.39
C PHE A 14 -6.90 8.82 -9.57
N ILE A 15 -7.67 8.09 -10.38
CA ILE A 15 -7.19 7.37 -11.56
C ILE A 15 -6.59 8.35 -12.58
N SER A 16 -7.27 9.46 -12.88
CA SER A 16 -6.72 10.46 -13.81
C SER A 16 -5.42 11.11 -13.30
N THR A 17 -5.27 11.24 -11.99
CA THR A 17 -4.04 11.73 -11.35
C THR A 17 -2.90 10.72 -11.49
N LEU A 18 -3.15 9.42 -11.24
CA LEU A 18 -2.17 8.35 -11.45
C LEU A 18 -1.73 8.26 -12.92
N LYS A 19 -2.67 8.32 -13.86
CA LYS A 19 -2.38 8.36 -15.30
C LYS A 19 -1.49 9.54 -15.68
N ASN A 20 -1.72 10.72 -15.10
CA ASN A 20 -0.88 11.90 -15.34
C ASN A 20 0.53 11.73 -14.77
N LEU A 21 0.66 11.16 -13.57
CA LEU A 21 1.95 10.84 -12.96
C LEU A 21 2.75 9.84 -13.80
N HIS A 22 2.11 8.80 -14.34
CA HIS A 22 2.76 7.85 -15.25
C HIS A 22 3.26 8.50 -16.53
N GLN A 23 2.48 9.43 -17.09
CA GLN A 23 2.83 10.09 -18.36
C GLN A 23 3.90 11.18 -18.20
N THR A 24 3.90 11.89 -17.08
CA THR A 24 4.67 13.14 -16.93
C THR A 24 5.70 13.11 -15.81
N GLY A 25 5.63 12.14 -14.89
CA GLY A 25 6.44 12.11 -13.67
C GLY A 25 6.09 13.22 -12.66
N SER A 26 5.00 13.97 -12.87
CA SER A 26 4.60 15.10 -12.04
C SER A 26 3.10 15.05 -11.72
N LEU A 27 2.70 15.68 -10.61
CA LEU A 27 1.29 15.85 -10.30
C LEU A 27 0.64 16.85 -11.28
N PRO A 28 -0.66 16.70 -11.59
CA PRO A 28 -1.40 17.70 -12.35
C PRO A 28 -1.27 19.08 -11.72
N THR A 29 -1.15 20.13 -12.53
CA THR A 29 -1.06 21.52 -12.03
C THR A 29 -2.30 21.99 -11.28
N THR A 30 -3.43 21.29 -11.48
CA THR A 30 -4.70 21.51 -10.79
C THR A 30 -4.82 20.72 -9.48
N PHE A 31 -3.82 19.92 -9.11
CA PHE A 31 -3.84 19.13 -7.88
C PHE A 31 -3.79 20.05 -6.65
N ILE A 32 -4.73 19.85 -5.73
CA ILE A 32 -4.79 20.55 -4.45
C ILE A 32 -4.66 19.49 -3.35
N SER A 33 -3.64 19.62 -2.50
CA SER A 33 -3.47 18.73 -1.36
C SER A 33 -4.58 18.96 -0.34
N ASN A 34 -5.27 17.88 0.02
CA ASN A 34 -6.23 17.86 1.14
C ASN A 34 -5.55 17.37 2.43
N GLU A 35 -4.23 17.43 2.52
CA GLU A 35 -3.48 16.94 3.67
C GLU A 35 -3.93 17.64 4.96
N VAL A 36 -4.35 16.83 5.91
CA VAL A 36 -4.56 17.23 7.29
C VAL A 36 -3.32 16.81 8.06
N GLN A 37 -2.78 17.69 8.92
CA GLN A 37 -1.63 17.35 9.77
C GLN A 37 -2.00 16.20 10.72
N ASN A 38 -1.70 14.98 10.31
CA ASN A 38 -1.80 13.80 11.16
C ASN A 38 -0.56 13.72 12.03
N ILE A 39 -0.74 13.54 13.34
CA ILE A 39 0.36 13.28 14.26
C ILE A 39 0.68 11.79 14.17
N TYR A 40 1.82 11.46 13.58
CA TYR A 40 2.33 10.09 13.56
C TYR A 40 3.26 9.87 14.75
N LYS A 41 3.18 8.67 15.35
CA LYS A 41 4.17 8.21 16.32
C LYS A 41 5.26 7.46 15.56
N ASP A 42 6.51 7.86 15.72
CA ASP A 42 7.63 7.15 15.11
C ASP A 42 7.65 5.69 15.56
N VAL A 43 7.89 4.78 14.61
CA VAL A 43 8.13 3.37 14.92
C VAL A 43 9.48 3.28 15.61
N LYS A 44 9.46 2.99 16.91
CA LYS A 44 10.68 2.78 17.71
C LYS A 44 11.07 1.32 17.60
N GLY A 45 12.32 1.05 17.22
CA GLY A 45 12.85 -0.31 17.15
C GLY A 45 14.37 -0.33 17.20
N ASN A 46 14.93 -1.27 17.97
CA ASN A 46 16.37 -1.48 18.01
C ASN A 46 16.85 -1.99 16.65
N GLY A 47 17.81 -1.30 16.04
CA GLY A 47 18.44 -1.72 14.78
C GLY A 47 17.70 -1.31 13.50
N LEU A 48 16.56 -0.61 13.59
CA LEU A 48 15.84 -0.15 12.40
C LEU A 48 16.68 0.81 11.54
N ASP A 49 17.42 1.72 12.16
CA ASP A 49 18.32 2.64 11.43
C ASP A 49 19.40 1.89 10.64
N GLN A 50 19.93 0.80 11.21
CA GLN A 50 20.93 -0.04 10.55
C GLN A 50 20.32 -0.81 9.38
N LEU A 51 19.08 -1.31 9.57
CA LEU A 51 18.31 -1.95 8.52
C LEU A 51 18.05 -0.99 7.35
N VAL A 52 17.51 0.20 7.65
CA VAL A 52 17.25 1.26 6.65
C VAL A 52 18.53 1.60 5.90
N LYS A 53 19.64 1.84 6.62
CA LYS A 53 20.94 2.13 6.00
C LYS A 53 21.39 1.01 5.05
N ARG A 54 21.27 -0.25 5.49
CA ARG A 54 21.63 -1.43 4.66
C ARG A 54 20.76 -1.50 3.41
N LEU A 55 19.44 -1.34 3.54
CA LEU A 55 18.50 -1.43 2.43
C LEU A 55 18.68 -0.27 1.43
N SER A 56 18.92 0.95 1.91
CA SER A 56 19.25 2.10 1.08
C SER A 56 20.50 1.87 0.24
N LEU A 57 21.56 1.28 0.83
CA LEU A 57 22.76 0.92 0.08
C LEU A 57 22.48 -0.11 -1.04
N ARG A 58 21.59 -1.06 -0.79
CA ARG A 58 21.22 -2.09 -1.76
C ARG A 58 20.43 -1.50 -2.93
N ILE A 59 19.40 -0.70 -2.68
CA ILE A 59 18.62 -0.03 -3.73
C ILE A 59 19.53 0.90 -4.55
N ASN A 60 20.36 1.72 -3.90
CA ASN A 60 21.24 2.65 -4.61
C ASN A 60 22.24 1.93 -5.53
N LYS A 61 22.74 0.76 -5.12
CA LYS A 61 23.61 -0.06 -5.97
C LYS A 61 22.89 -0.49 -7.26
N VAL A 62 21.64 -0.91 -7.15
CA VAL A 62 20.82 -1.36 -8.30
C VAL A 62 20.47 -0.17 -9.19
N LEU A 63 20.03 0.95 -8.61
CA LEU A 63 19.74 2.19 -9.34
C LEU A 63 20.95 2.68 -10.13
N ASN A 64 22.13 2.73 -9.52
CA ASN A 64 23.37 3.17 -10.19
C ASN A 64 23.83 2.21 -11.29
N ALA A 65 23.63 0.90 -11.12
CA ALA A 65 23.94 -0.07 -12.16
C ALA A 65 22.99 0.07 -13.36
N SER A 66 21.74 0.46 -13.08
CA SER A 66 20.67 0.60 -14.06
C SER A 66 20.78 1.85 -14.94
N THR A 67 21.60 2.82 -14.53
CA THR A 67 21.79 4.11 -15.21
C THR A 67 23.12 4.20 -16.00
N GLY A 68 23.84 3.09 -16.20
CA GLY A 68 25.20 3.08 -16.77
C GLY A 68 25.32 2.84 -18.28
N GLY A 69 25.82 3.85 -19.01
CA GLY A 69 26.38 3.75 -20.38
C GLY A 69 25.84 4.82 -21.34
N ASP A 70 26.45 6.01 -21.37
CA ASP A 70 26.20 7.14 -22.28
C ASP A 70 24.85 7.91 -22.20
N ASN A 71 23.79 7.34 -21.62
CA ASN A 71 22.50 8.03 -21.47
C ASN A 71 22.32 8.63 -20.06
N LYS A 72 22.84 9.84 -19.85
CA LYS A 72 22.70 10.64 -18.60
C LYS A 72 21.26 11.05 -18.21
N ASN A 73 20.22 10.47 -18.80
CA ASN A 73 18.85 10.99 -18.71
C ASN A 73 17.80 10.05 -18.08
N ASN A 74 18.17 8.85 -17.58
CA ASN A 74 17.20 8.01 -16.87
C ASN A 74 17.20 8.34 -15.38
N GLU A 75 16.38 9.31 -14.99
CA GLU A 75 16.03 9.57 -13.59
C GLU A 75 14.88 8.65 -13.15
N TRP A 76 14.98 8.14 -11.93
CA TRP A 76 13.95 7.31 -11.31
C TRP A 76 13.03 8.17 -10.45
N TYR A 77 11.74 8.13 -10.76
CA TYR A 77 10.69 8.76 -9.96
C TYR A 77 9.92 7.65 -9.25
N PHE A 78 9.91 7.71 -7.91
CA PHE A 78 9.12 6.81 -7.08
C PHE A 78 7.91 7.56 -6.53
N VAL A 79 6.72 7.03 -6.79
CA VAL A 79 5.47 7.51 -6.21
C VAL A 79 4.98 6.45 -5.23
N LEU A 80 4.83 6.82 -3.97
CA LEU A 80 4.18 5.98 -2.97
C LEU A 80 2.69 6.30 -2.96
N VAL A 81 1.89 5.29 -3.27
CA VAL A 81 0.43 5.38 -3.28
C VAL A 81 -0.09 4.59 -2.09
N ASP A 82 -0.73 5.27 -1.14
CA ASP A 82 -1.30 4.67 0.07
C ASP A 82 -2.80 4.97 0.17
N GLY A 83 -3.57 3.97 0.55
CA GLY A 83 -5.02 4.04 0.62
C GLY A 83 -5.68 2.70 0.99
N PHE A 84 -6.82 2.78 1.67
CA PHE A 84 -7.52 1.62 2.22
C PHE A 84 -8.39 0.85 1.21
N LEU A 85 -8.56 1.34 -0.03
CA LEU A 85 -9.35 0.71 -1.09
C LEU A 85 -8.61 0.66 -2.45
N LEU A 86 -7.28 0.73 -2.46
CA LEU A 86 -6.49 0.76 -3.71
C LEU A 86 -6.74 -0.46 -4.62
N TYR A 87 -7.06 -1.61 -4.03
CA TYR A 87 -7.27 -2.85 -4.78
C TYR A 87 -8.75 -3.15 -5.09
N TYR A 88 -9.67 -2.23 -4.77
CA TYR A 88 -11.09 -2.39 -5.06
C TYR A 88 -11.42 -2.18 -6.54
N ASP A 89 -10.90 -1.09 -7.11
CA ASP A 89 -11.17 -0.71 -8.50
C ASP A 89 -10.07 -1.23 -9.43
N PRO A 90 -10.39 -2.03 -10.46
CA PRO A 90 -9.38 -2.58 -11.37
C PRO A 90 -8.61 -1.51 -12.15
N GLU A 91 -9.19 -0.34 -12.43
CA GLU A 91 -8.48 0.74 -13.11
C GLU A 91 -7.41 1.35 -12.20
N VAL A 92 -7.63 1.41 -10.89
CA VAL A 92 -6.58 1.83 -9.94
C VAL A 92 -5.45 0.80 -9.93
N VAL A 93 -5.79 -0.48 -9.88
CA VAL A 93 -4.79 -1.57 -9.84
C VAL A 93 -3.91 -1.58 -11.08
N GLU A 94 -4.45 -1.25 -12.25
CA GLU A 94 -3.72 -1.20 -13.52
C GLU A 94 -2.67 -0.08 -13.56
N GLU A 95 -2.84 0.97 -12.77
CA GLU A 95 -1.87 2.07 -12.64
C GLU A 95 -0.80 1.80 -11.56
N LEU A 96 -0.76 0.62 -10.92
CA LEU A 96 0.23 0.30 -9.87
C LEU A 96 1.29 -0.70 -10.36
N ASP A 97 2.54 -0.26 -10.41
CA ASP A 97 3.70 -1.09 -10.78
C ASP A 97 4.00 -2.19 -9.75
N ILE A 98 3.93 -1.82 -8.47
CA ILE A 98 4.22 -2.69 -7.32
C ILE A 98 3.02 -2.62 -6.38
N LYS A 99 2.53 -3.78 -5.96
CA LYS A 99 1.29 -3.92 -5.19
C LYS A 99 1.60 -4.56 -3.84
N LEU A 100 1.54 -3.76 -2.78
CA LEU A 100 1.76 -4.18 -1.40
C LEU A 100 0.43 -4.07 -0.62
N PHE A 101 0.02 -5.14 0.06
CA PHE A 101 -1.17 -5.16 0.91
C PHE A 101 -0.76 -5.33 2.37
N VAL A 102 -0.92 -4.27 3.17
CA VAL A 102 -0.66 -4.30 4.61
C VAL A 102 -1.84 -4.95 5.30
N LYS A 103 -1.61 -6.09 5.96
CA LYS A 103 -2.64 -6.90 6.61
C LYS A 103 -2.36 -7.01 8.11
N ALA A 104 -3.43 -7.03 8.90
CA ALA A 104 -3.44 -7.51 10.27
C ALA A 104 -4.79 -8.20 10.52
N ASP A 105 -4.88 -8.95 11.61
CA ASP A 105 -6.12 -9.56 12.06
C ASP A 105 -7.09 -8.50 12.62
N ARG A 106 -8.36 -8.89 12.73
CA ARG A 106 -9.44 -8.02 13.17
C ARG A 106 -9.17 -7.39 14.53
N GLU A 107 -8.70 -8.17 15.49
CA GLU A 107 -8.52 -7.74 16.88
C GLU A 107 -7.36 -6.75 16.98
N THR A 108 -6.28 -6.99 16.24
CA THR A 108 -5.14 -6.08 16.11
C THR A 108 -5.58 -4.76 15.48
N LEU A 109 -6.36 -4.81 14.40
CA LEU A 109 -6.88 -3.60 13.74
C LEU A 109 -7.85 -2.82 14.64
N LYS A 110 -8.73 -3.52 15.36
CA LYS A 110 -9.66 -2.92 16.33
C LYS A 110 -8.89 -2.17 17.40
N LYS A 111 -7.93 -2.83 18.05
CA LYS A 111 -7.07 -2.24 19.07
C LYS A 111 -6.34 -1.00 18.54
N ARG A 112 -5.70 -1.10 17.38
CA ARG A 112 -4.99 0.03 16.75
C ARG A 112 -5.91 1.21 16.43
N ARG A 113 -7.15 0.92 16.01
CA ARG A 113 -8.15 1.96 15.70
C ARG A 113 -8.59 2.68 16.97
N GLU A 114 -8.85 1.94 18.04
CA GLU A 114 -9.23 2.49 19.35
C GLU A 114 -8.11 3.31 19.98
N GLU A 115 -6.85 2.94 19.77
CA GLU A 115 -5.66 3.70 20.25
C GLU A 115 -5.37 4.98 19.46
N ARG A 116 -5.92 5.13 18.25
CA ARG A 116 -5.64 6.28 17.36
C ARG A 116 -6.46 7.52 17.71
N ASP A 117 -7.69 7.35 18.17
CA ASP A 117 -8.66 8.45 18.33
C ASP A 117 -9.16 8.58 19.77
N GLU A 118 -8.62 9.56 20.52
CA GLU A 118 -9.17 9.97 21.82
C GLU A 118 -10.50 10.77 21.69
N TYR A 119 -10.84 11.26 20.50
CA TYR A 119 -11.88 12.28 20.30
C TYR A 119 -13.15 11.84 19.56
N PHE A 120 -13.19 10.67 18.92
CA PHE A 120 -14.30 10.30 18.03
C PHE A 120 -14.59 8.80 17.99
N THR A 121 -14.64 8.12 19.13
CA THR A 121 -15.28 6.80 19.18
C THR A 121 -16.78 6.99 19.37
N VAL A 122 -17.48 7.20 18.26
CA VAL A 122 -18.88 6.76 18.21
C VAL A 122 -18.84 5.27 18.57
N GLU A 123 -19.48 4.93 19.68
CA GLU A 123 -19.51 3.56 20.22
C GLU A 123 -19.86 2.57 19.10
N ASP A 124 -19.04 1.52 18.97
CA ASP A 124 -19.13 0.47 17.95
C ASP A 124 -18.88 0.87 16.47
N TYR A 125 -18.34 2.06 16.15
CA TYR A 125 -18.07 2.44 14.74
C TYR A 125 -17.21 1.40 13.99
N PHE A 126 -16.19 0.86 14.66
CA PHE A 126 -15.33 -0.18 14.07
C PHE A 126 -16.14 -1.43 13.73
N ASP A 127 -16.92 -1.93 14.69
CA ASP A 127 -17.67 -3.18 14.55
C ASP A 127 -18.85 -3.05 13.58
N LYS A 128 -19.49 -1.89 13.52
CA LYS A 128 -20.70 -1.65 12.71
C LYS A 128 -20.41 -1.12 11.31
N ILE A 129 -19.29 -0.45 11.07
CA ILE A 129 -19.00 0.23 9.79
C ILE A 129 -17.66 -0.21 9.22
N VAL A 130 -16.54 0.03 9.93
CA VAL A 130 -15.19 -0.18 9.39
C VAL A 130 -14.97 -1.65 9.00
N TRP A 131 -15.20 -2.57 9.92
CA TRP A 131 -14.92 -3.98 9.69
C TRP A 131 -15.83 -4.62 8.62
N PRO A 132 -17.17 -4.42 8.65
CA PRO A 132 -18.04 -4.89 7.58
C PRO A 132 -17.67 -4.37 6.20
N ASN A 133 -17.28 -3.09 6.08
CA ASN A 133 -16.86 -2.54 4.78
C ASN A 133 -15.50 -3.06 4.33
N TYR A 134 -14.54 -3.21 5.25
CA TYR A 134 -13.26 -3.85 4.94
C TYR A 134 -13.48 -5.23 4.32
N VAL A 135 -14.33 -6.04 4.96
CA VAL A 135 -14.75 -7.36 4.47
C VAL A 135 -15.41 -7.26 3.10
N GLU A 136 -16.43 -6.41 2.95
CA GLU A 136 -17.22 -6.29 1.72
C GLU A 136 -16.37 -5.88 0.52
N PHE A 137 -15.48 -4.90 0.70
CA PHE A 137 -14.69 -4.33 -0.40
C PHE A 137 -13.33 -4.98 -0.61
N HIS A 138 -12.97 -6.02 0.16
CA HIS A 138 -11.75 -6.81 -0.05
C HIS A 138 -12.03 -8.29 -0.30
N LYS A 139 -13.29 -8.74 -0.24
CA LYS A 139 -13.67 -10.16 -0.46
C LYS A 139 -13.23 -10.73 -1.81
N HIS A 140 -12.98 -9.87 -2.79
CA HIS A 140 -12.51 -10.28 -4.12
C HIS A 140 -11.01 -10.56 -4.18
N LEU A 141 -10.23 -10.13 -3.18
CA LEU A 141 -8.80 -10.31 -3.15
C LEU A 141 -8.46 -11.77 -2.85
N SER A 142 -8.25 -12.55 -3.90
CA SER A 142 -7.65 -13.88 -3.80
C SER A 142 -6.14 -13.75 -3.63
N ILE A 143 -5.67 -13.80 -2.39
CA ILE A 143 -4.24 -13.65 -2.07
C ILE A 143 -3.52 -15.00 -2.20
N LYS A 144 -2.50 -15.05 -3.06
CA LYS A 144 -1.69 -16.26 -3.29
C LYS A 144 -0.96 -16.67 -2.00
N GLY A 145 -1.15 -17.93 -1.58
CA GLY A 145 -0.48 -18.50 -0.40
C GLY A 145 -1.24 -18.41 0.93
N GLN A 146 -2.51 -17.98 0.92
CA GLN A 146 -3.40 -18.13 2.08
C GLN A 146 -4.61 -19.02 1.75
N SER A 147 -4.83 -20.03 2.57
CA SER A 147 -6.11 -20.74 2.69
C SER A 147 -7.16 -19.75 3.21
N SER A 148 -8.03 -19.26 2.34
CA SER A 148 -9.42 -18.82 2.61
C SER A 148 -9.77 -18.01 3.87
N GLY A 149 -8.80 -17.39 4.56
CA GLY A 149 -9.06 -16.62 5.78
C GLY A 149 -9.59 -15.20 5.50
N LEU A 150 -9.62 -14.77 4.24
CA LEU A 150 -10.21 -13.51 3.81
C LEU A 150 -11.70 -13.68 3.51
N ILE A 151 -12.43 -14.35 4.41
CA ILE A 151 -13.86 -14.70 4.40
C ILE A 151 -14.10 -16.15 3.94
N ASP A 152 -14.46 -16.99 4.91
CA ASP A 152 -15.14 -18.25 4.64
C ASP A 152 -16.45 -17.97 3.88
N GLY A 153 -16.55 -18.45 2.63
CA GLY A 153 -17.84 -18.89 2.11
C GLY A 153 -18.42 -18.25 0.85
N VAL A 154 -17.75 -17.35 0.12
CA VAL A 154 -18.33 -16.82 -1.14
C VAL A 154 -17.37 -16.97 -2.33
N LYS A 155 -17.60 -18.01 -3.13
CA LYS A 155 -17.03 -18.15 -4.48
C LYS A 155 -17.81 -17.27 -5.46
N SER A 156 -17.19 -16.23 -5.99
CA SER A 156 -17.64 -15.58 -7.23
C SER A 156 -16.44 -15.34 -8.16
N GLY A 157 -16.69 -15.03 -9.43
CA GLY A 157 -15.69 -14.97 -10.51
C GLY A 157 -14.68 -13.81 -10.39
N TRP A 158 -13.82 -13.87 -9.38
CA TRP A 158 -12.91 -12.79 -9.00
C TRP A 158 -11.68 -12.66 -9.92
N LYS A 159 -11.24 -11.42 -10.16
CA LYS A 159 -9.96 -11.10 -10.82
C LYS A 159 -8.85 -11.28 -9.77
N VAL A 160 -8.08 -12.36 -9.89
CA VAL A 160 -6.92 -12.61 -9.04
C VAL A 160 -5.85 -11.57 -9.34
N ILE A 161 -5.37 -10.87 -8.31
CA ILE A 161 -4.20 -9.99 -8.43
C ILE A 161 -2.95 -10.84 -8.16
N GLU A 162 -2.39 -11.44 -9.21
CA GLU A 162 -1.35 -12.47 -9.10
C GLU A 162 -0.04 -11.98 -8.47
N ASP A 163 0.24 -10.68 -8.60
CA ASP A 163 1.46 -10.01 -8.14
C ASP A 163 1.28 -9.23 -6.82
N LEU A 164 0.12 -9.35 -6.16
CA LEU A 164 -0.13 -8.72 -4.87
C LEU A 164 0.71 -9.37 -3.76
N VAL A 165 1.56 -8.57 -3.11
CA VAL A 165 2.36 -9.04 -1.99
C VAL A 165 1.75 -8.59 -0.67
N VAL A 166 1.44 -9.56 0.20
CA VAL A 166 0.98 -9.28 1.55
C VAL A 166 2.14 -9.05 2.52
N LEU A 167 2.00 -7.99 3.30
CA LEU A 167 2.83 -7.62 4.43
C LEU A 167 1.99 -7.82 5.70
N ASP A 168 2.24 -8.91 6.44
CA ASP A 168 1.52 -9.19 7.68
C ASP A 168 2.11 -8.35 8.80
N THR A 169 1.28 -7.67 9.58
CA THR A 169 1.69 -6.73 10.62
C THR A 169 1.08 -7.06 11.96
N ASN A 170 0.74 -8.33 12.22
CA ASN A 170 0.17 -8.72 13.52
C ASN A 170 1.18 -8.54 14.67
N LYS A 171 2.48 -8.62 14.40
CA LYS A 171 3.54 -8.47 15.40
C LYS A 171 4.43 -7.26 15.08
N GLU A 172 4.98 -6.64 16.12
CA GLU A 172 5.89 -5.50 15.96
C GLU A 172 7.17 -5.89 15.20
N ASP A 173 7.70 -7.08 15.45
CA ASP A 173 8.90 -7.60 14.78
C ASP A 173 8.70 -7.82 13.26
N ASP A 174 7.45 -7.89 12.78
CA ASP A 174 7.16 -8.08 11.36
C ASP A 174 7.58 -6.86 10.53
N PHE A 175 7.73 -5.67 11.13
CA PHE A 175 8.05 -4.45 10.40
C PHE A 175 9.37 -4.54 9.64
N GLY A 176 10.42 -5.06 10.29
CA GLY A 176 11.74 -5.19 9.66
C GLY A 176 11.71 -6.15 8.48
N GLU A 177 11.10 -7.31 8.66
CA GLU A 177 10.95 -8.32 7.61
C GLU A 177 10.10 -7.80 6.44
N ASN A 178 9.01 -7.08 6.72
CA ASN A 178 8.17 -6.46 5.69
C ASN A 178 8.91 -5.37 4.92
N LEU A 179 9.74 -4.57 5.60
CA LEU A 179 10.55 -3.54 4.95
C LEU A 179 11.58 -4.17 4.01
N GLU A 180 12.26 -5.24 4.45
CA GLU A 180 13.15 -6.02 3.57
C GLU A 180 12.40 -6.56 2.36
N LYS A 181 11.26 -7.19 2.57
CA LYS A 181 10.42 -7.77 1.51
C LYS A 181 9.97 -6.72 0.50
N ALA A 182 9.52 -5.55 0.95
CA ALA A 182 9.15 -4.43 0.09
C ALA A 182 10.33 -3.97 -0.77
N VAL A 183 11.51 -3.81 -0.16
CA VAL A 183 12.74 -3.41 -0.87
C VAL A 183 13.18 -4.47 -1.90
N GLU A 184 13.10 -5.75 -1.58
CA GLU A 184 13.40 -6.83 -2.55
C GLU A 184 12.50 -6.76 -3.79
N ILE A 185 11.21 -6.44 -3.61
CA ILE A 185 10.26 -6.33 -4.73
C ILE A 185 10.62 -5.15 -5.62
N VAL A 186 10.96 -4.01 -5.02
CA VAL A 186 11.42 -2.82 -5.75
C VAL A 186 12.70 -3.14 -6.53
N ILE A 187 13.67 -3.80 -5.91
CA ILE A 187 14.92 -4.21 -6.58
C ILE A 187 14.62 -5.11 -7.79
N LYS A 188 13.81 -6.17 -7.60
CA LYS A 188 13.44 -7.09 -8.68
C LYS A 188 12.70 -6.39 -9.82
N PHE A 189 11.86 -5.42 -9.49
CA PHE A 189 11.16 -4.61 -10.49
C PHE A 189 12.14 -3.78 -11.32
N ILE A 190 13.09 -3.09 -10.68
CA ILE A 190 14.12 -2.31 -11.38
C ILE A 190 14.98 -3.22 -12.25
N GLU A 191 15.48 -4.34 -11.72
CA GLU A 191 16.31 -5.30 -12.46
C GLU A 191 15.58 -5.84 -13.70
N LYS A 192 14.29 -6.19 -13.58
CA LYS A 192 13.48 -6.66 -14.71
C LYS A 192 13.29 -5.60 -15.80
N LYS A 193 13.26 -4.30 -15.45
CA LYS A 193 13.10 -3.21 -16.43
C LYS A 193 14.35 -3.01 -17.30
N PHE A 194 15.51 -3.54 -16.89
CA PHE A 194 16.79 -3.41 -17.59
C PHE A 194 17.46 -4.74 -18.00
N ALA A 195 16.80 -5.87 -17.76
CA ALA A 195 17.21 -7.18 -18.29
C ALA A 195 16.71 -7.36 -19.72
#